data_AF-A0A087HD83-F1
#
_entry.id   AF-A0A087HD83-F1
#
_cell.length_a   1.000
_cell.length_b   1.000
_cell.length_c   1.000
_cell.angle_alpha   90.00
_cell.angle_beta   90.00
_cell.angle_gamma   90.00
#
_symmetry.space_group_name_H-M   'P 1'
#
loop_
_entity.id
_entity.type
_entity.pdbx_description
1 polymer ?
#
loop_
_entity_poly.entity_id
_entity_poly.type
_entity_poly.pdbx_seq_one_letter_code
_entity_poly.pdbx_strand_id
1 'polypeptide(L)'
;EIRDVVAALSIPVIANGDVLEYDDFSRIKAATGAASVMVARGAMWNALFKTKEMEARSELKQKLSEIFKEFMAGITKLEELGNTANNFLLRFQQGLIKSLLLELERLTDEAALAIETATELSDDLVTCDEENTTLPFPQVTEYATLIVVVYSMVKQNYAMQEKIVKSLSLKSSSGELETYTLMWSLCPFVEDEIMKRAWKCVY
;
A
#
# COMPACT_ATOMS: atom_id res chain seq x y z
N GLU A 1 33.96 -38.31 -38.03
CA GLU A 1 33.88 -37.12 -38.90
C GLU A 1 34.31 -35.84 -38.16
N ILE A 2 33.40 -35.06 -37.53
CA ILE A 2 33.75 -33.71 -37.02
C ILE A 2 34.92 -33.72 -36.03
N ARG A 3 34.94 -34.65 -35.06
CA ARG A 3 36.04 -34.75 -34.06
C ARG A 3 37.41 -35.00 -34.69
N ASP A 4 37.43 -35.71 -35.80
CA ASP A 4 38.67 -36.09 -36.49
C ASP A 4 39.18 -34.91 -37.34
N VAL A 5 38.26 -34.08 -37.86
CA VAL A 5 38.57 -32.75 -38.43
C VAL A 5 39.08 -31.78 -37.37
N VAL A 6 38.51 -31.77 -36.16
CA VAL A 6 39.01 -30.98 -35.02
C VAL A 6 40.44 -31.40 -34.65
N ALA A 7 40.74 -32.70 -34.62
CA ALA A 7 42.08 -33.21 -34.33
C ALA A 7 43.12 -32.90 -35.43
N ALA A 8 42.67 -32.71 -36.68
CA ALA A 8 43.54 -32.45 -37.82
C ALA A 8 43.85 -30.96 -38.09
N LEU A 9 43.17 -30.02 -37.40
CA LEU A 9 43.26 -28.59 -37.68
C LEU A 9 43.72 -27.78 -36.46
N SER A 10 44.70 -26.89 -36.65
CA SER A 10 45.18 -25.97 -35.61
C SER A 10 44.31 -24.71 -35.43
N ILE A 11 43.17 -24.62 -36.12
CA ILE A 11 42.25 -23.47 -36.08
C ILE A 11 40.93 -23.83 -35.38
N PRO A 12 40.26 -22.89 -34.69
CA PRO A 12 38.98 -23.15 -34.03
C PRO A 12 37.89 -23.61 -34.99
N VAL A 13 37.49 -24.88 -34.90
CA VAL A 13 36.36 -25.44 -35.64
C VAL A 13 35.06 -25.15 -34.90
N ILE A 14 34.02 -24.76 -35.64
CA ILE A 14 32.64 -24.64 -35.14
C ILE A 14 31.83 -25.81 -35.71
N ALA A 15 31.23 -26.63 -34.84
CA ALA A 15 30.35 -27.71 -35.27
C ALA A 15 28.97 -27.14 -35.67
N ASN A 16 28.40 -27.58 -36.80
CA ASN A 16 27.01 -27.30 -37.13
C ASN A 16 26.16 -28.53 -36.75
N GLY A 17 25.02 -28.32 -36.08
CA GLY A 17 24.16 -29.41 -35.62
C GLY A 17 22.80 -28.91 -35.11
N ASP A 18 21.86 -29.84 -34.98
CA ASP A 18 20.52 -29.56 -34.46
C ASP A 18 20.55 -29.45 -32.93
N VAL A 19 20.90 -28.26 -32.43
CA VAL A 19 20.69 -27.87 -31.03
C VAL A 19 19.20 -27.58 -30.84
N LEU A 20 18.48 -28.47 -30.16
CA LEU A 20 17.06 -28.32 -29.85
C LEU A 20 16.85 -27.89 -28.39
N GLU A 21 17.66 -28.43 -27.49
CA GLU A 21 17.73 -28.08 -26.07
C GLU A 21 19.01 -27.29 -25.74
N TYR A 22 19.01 -26.56 -24.63
CA TYR A 22 20.21 -25.87 -24.13
C TYR A 22 21.39 -26.85 -23.91
N ASP A 23 21.10 -28.05 -23.43
CA ASP A 23 22.11 -29.06 -23.14
C ASP A 23 22.71 -29.69 -24.40
N ASP A 24 22.06 -29.60 -25.58
CA ASP A 24 22.66 -30.06 -26.85
C ASP A 24 23.93 -29.30 -27.20
N PHE A 25 24.02 -28.01 -26.88
CA PHE A 25 25.24 -27.24 -27.08
C PHE A 25 26.43 -27.87 -26.34
N SER A 26 26.21 -28.27 -25.10
CA SER A 26 27.20 -28.97 -24.26
C SER A 26 27.47 -30.40 -24.78
N ARG A 27 26.43 -31.16 -25.13
CA ARG A 27 26.53 -32.54 -25.66
C ARG A 27 27.35 -32.57 -26.96
N ILE A 28 27.01 -31.72 -27.93
CA ILE A 28 27.69 -31.64 -29.22
C ILE A 28 29.13 -31.17 -29.05
N LYS A 29 29.38 -30.15 -28.21
CA LYS A 29 30.74 -29.67 -27.93
C LYS A 29 31.62 -30.75 -27.29
N ALA A 30 31.11 -31.52 -26.33
CA ALA A 30 31.83 -32.63 -25.71
C ALA A 30 32.09 -33.79 -26.70
N ALA A 31 31.12 -34.15 -27.54
CA ALA A 31 31.25 -35.24 -28.50
C ALA A 31 32.21 -34.90 -29.67
N THR A 32 32.26 -33.64 -30.09
CA THR A 32 33.06 -33.19 -31.24
C THR A 32 34.42 -32.58 -30.87
N GLY A 33 34.58 -32.05 -29.65
CA GLY A 33 35.75 -31.25 -29.29
C GLY A 33 35.79 -29.85 -29.93
N ALA A 34 34.74 -29.43 -30.64
CA ALA A 34 34.69 -28.16 -31.35
C ALA A 34 34.79 -26.94 -30.39
N ALA A 35 35.31 -25.82 -30.90
CA ALA A 35 35.44 -24.60 -30.12
C ALA A 35 34.08 -23.98 -29.78
N SER A 36 33.10 -24.10 -30.68
CA SER A 36 31.71 -23.69 -30.49
C SER A 36 30.75 -24.55 -31.32
N VAL A 37 29.45 -24.35 -31.13
CA VAL A 37 28.38 -24.98 -31.94
C VAL A 37 27.56 -23.88 -32.61
N MET A 38 27.34 -23.98 -33.91
CA MET A 38 26.41 -23.15 -34.68
C MET A 38 25.01 -23.74 -34.59
N VAL A 39 24.05 -22.93 -34.15
CA VAL A 39 22.64 -23.30 -34.09
C VAL A 39 21.93 -22.80 -35.34
N ALA A 40 21.55 -23.71 -36.23
CA ALA A 40 20.78 -23.39 -37.45
C ALA A 40 19.27 -23.51 -37.20
N ARG A 41 18.67 -24.69 -37.47
CA ARG A 41 17.21 -24.90 -37.43
C ARG A 41 16.59 -24.65 -36.06
N GLY A 42 17.29 -24.99 -34.98
CA GLY A 42 16.84 -24.75 -33.60
C GLY A 42 16.58 -23.27 -33.28
N ALA A 43 17.38 -22.35 -33.83
CA ALA A 43 17.18 -20.91 -33.66
C ALA A 43 15.98 -20.38 -34.46
N MET A 44 15.54 -21.10 -35.50
CA MET A 44 14.35 -20.73 -36.28
C MET A 44 13.06 -21.21 -35.61
N TRP A 45 13.08 -22.35 -34.93
CA TRP A 45 11.96 -22.86 -34.14
C TRP A 45 11.87 -22.21 -32.74
N ASN A 46 13.01 -21.83 -32.18
CA ASN A 46 13.12 -21.31 -30.81
C ASN A 46 14.05 -20.09 -30.74
N ALA A 47 13.76 -19.06 -31.56
CA ALA A 47 14.47 -17.77 -31.55
C ALA A 47 14.46 -17.12 -30.15
N LEU A 48 13.43 -17.41 -29.36
CA LEU A 48 13.36 -17.14 -27.93
C LEU A 48 13.56 -18.45 -27.15
N PHE A 49 14.80 -18.95 -27.08
CA PHE A 49 15.20 -19.84 -25.98
C PHE A 49 14.89 -19.11 -24.67
N LYS A 50 13.71 -19.35 -24.10
CA LYS A 50 13.32 -18.91 -22.77
C LYS A 50 14.31 -19.53 -21.80
N THR A 51 15.32 -18.74 -21.41
CA THR A 51 16.19 -19.11 -20.31
C THR A 51 15.31 -19.28 -19.08
N LYS A 52 15.65 -20.23 -18.20
CA LYS A 52 14.95 -20.42 -16.91
C LYS A 52 14.91 -19.11 -16.11
N GLU A 53 15.89 -18.23 -16.32
CA GLU A 53 15.94 -16.86 -15.81
C GLU A 53 14.80 -15.96 -16.34
N MET A 54 14.46 -15.99 -17.64
CA MET A 54 13.40 -15.16 -18.22
C MET A 54 12.02 -15.56 -17.68
N GLU A 55 11.80 -16.86 -17.50
CA GLU A 55 10.58 -17.42 -16.90
C GLU A 55 10.49 -17.07 -15.41
N ALA A 56 11.57 -17.28 -14.65
CA ALA A 56 11.67 -16.89 -13.24
C ALA A 56 11.50 -15.37 -13.02
N ARG A 57 12.02 -14.52 -13.92
CA ARG A 57 11.79 -13.06 -13.91
C ARG A 57 10.30 -12.71 -14.14
N SER A 58 9.56 -13.52 -14.90
CA SER A 58 8.11 -13.33 -15.09
C SER A 58 7.34 -13.75 -13.85
N GLU A 59 7.61 -14.94 -13.30
CA GLU A 59 7.02 -15.41 -12.04
C GLU A 59 7.28 -14.43 -10.87
N LEU A 60 8.50 -13.92 -10.75
CA LEU A 60 8.89 -13.00 -9.68
C LEU A 60 8.10 -11.68 -9.76
N LYS A 61 7.85 -11.15 -10.96
CA LYS A 61 7.01 -9.97 -11.16
C LYS A 61 5.56 -10.23 -10.79
N GLN A 62 5.01 -11.39 -11.15
CA GLN A 62 3.65 -11.76 -10.80
C GLN A 62 3.49 -11.91 -9.28
N LYS A 63 4.37 -12.70 -8.64
CA LYS A 63 4.40 -12.90 -7.17
C LYS A 63 4.54 -11.57 -6.41
N LEU A 64 5.36 -10.63 -6.90
CA LEU A 64 5.49 -9.30 -6.31
C LEU A 64 4.21 -8.45 -6.45
N SER A 65 3.48 -8.56 -7.57
CA SER A 65 2.19 -7.89 -7.75
C SER A 65 1.08 -8.48 -6.86
N GLU A 66 1.09 -9.79 -6.66
CA GLU A 66 0.18 -10.49 -5.73
C GLU A 66 0.44 -10.04 -4.28
N ILE A 67 1.70 -10.07 -3.84
CA ILE A 67 2.12 -9.56 -2.52
C ILE A 67 1.74 -8.08 -2.33
N PHE A 68 1.91 -7.24 -3.36
CA PHE A 68 1.53 -5.83 -3.28
C PHE A 68 0.01 -5.66 -3.06
N LYS A 69 -0.83 -6.43 -3.77
CA LYS A 69 -2.29 -6.37 -3.63
C LYS A 69 -2.74 -6.85 -2.25
N GLU A 70 -2.13 -7.92 -1.72
CA GLU A 70 -2.39 -8.37 -0.34
C GLU A 70 -1.98 -7.32 0.70
N PHE A 71 -0.81 -6.68 0.54
CA PHE A 71 -0.36 -5.58 1.39
C PHE A 71 -1.36 -4.42 1.39
N MET A 72 -1.77 -3.94 0.21
CA MET A 72 -2.72 -2.82 0.11
C MET A 72 -4.10 -3.15 0.67
N ALA A 73 -4.61 -4.37 0.45
CA ALA A 73 -5.84 -4.83 1.09
C ALA A 73 -5.72 -4.97 2.63
N GLY A 74 -4.49 -5.14 3.14
CA GLY A 74 -4.18 -5.02 4.57
C GLY A 74 -4.23 -3.58 5.07
N ILE A 75 -3.79 -2.60 4.27
CA ILE A 75 -3.89 -1.17 4.60
C ILE A 75 -5.36 -0.71 4.63
N THR A 76 -6.20 -1.10 3.65
CA THR A 76 -7.65 -0.76 3.68
C THR A 76 -8.30 -1.21 4.99
N LYS A 77 -8.03 -2.44 5.44
CA LYS A 77 -8.57 -2.98 6.70
C LYS A 77 -8.08 -2.25 7.95
N LEU A 78 -6.87 -1.70 7.90
CA LEU A 78 -6.33 -0.87 8.97
C LEU A 78 -7.00 0.51 9.01
N GLU A 79 -7.26 1.10 7.84
CA GLU A 79 -8.01 2.35 7.68
C GLU A 79 -9.48 2.18 8.12
N GLU A 80 -10.16 1.09 7.71
CA GLU A 80 -11.50 0.71 8.16
C GLU A 80 -11.57 0.55 9.69
N LEU A 81 -10.58 -0.10 10.30
CA LEU A 81 -10.49 -0.27 11.75
C LEU A 81 -10.22 1.07 12.48
N GLY A 82 -9.35 1.91 11.92
CA GLY A 82 -9.08 3.27 12.42
C GLY A 82 -10.32 4.16 12.35
N ASN A 83 -11.07 4.10 11.25
CA ASN A 83 -12.34 4.80 11.08
C ASN A 83 -13.42 4.27 12.03
N THR A 84 -13.43 2.97 12.32
CA THR A 84 -14.32 2.36 13.33
C THR A 84 -13.96 2.85 14.73
N ALA A 85 -12.67 2.94 15.07
CA ALA A 85 -12.20 3.49 16.34
C ALA A 85 -12.55 4.98 16.48
N ASN A 86 -12.37 5.80 15.43
CA ASN A 86 -12.78 7.19 15.40
C ASN A 86 -14.29 7.35 15.59
N ASN A 87 -15.11 6.55 14.92
CA ASN A 87 -16.56 6.57 15.11
C ASN A 87 -16.96 6.18 16.55
N PHE A 88 -16.22 5.26 17.19
CA PHE A 88 -16.44 4.95 18.60
C PHE A 88 -16.05 6.12 19.52
N LEU A 89 -14.91 6.76 19.29
CA LEU A 89 -14.42 7.91 20.05
C LEU A 89 -15.36 9.12 19.91
N LEU A 90 -15.81 9.42 18.69
CA LEU A 90 -16.78 10.48 18.41
C LEU A 90 -18.12 10.19 19.10
N ARG A 91 -18.61 8.95 19.06
CA ARG A 91 -19.85 8.55 19.76
C ARG A 91 -19.70 8.57 21.29
N PHE A 92 -18.51 8.28 21.81
CA PHE A 92 -18.20 8.41 23.23
C PHE A 92 -18.20 9.88 23.66
N GLN A 93 -17.55 10.76 22.89
CA GLN A 93 -17.61 12.21 23.08
C GLN A 93 -19.06 12.74 22.99
N GLN A 94 -19.81 12.38 21.94
CA GLN A 94 -21.23 12.73 21.79
C GLN A 94 -22.09 12.20 22.94
N GLY A 95 -21.78 11.03 23.48
CA GLY A 95 -22.45 10.47 24.66
C GLY A 95 -22.17 11.28 25.93
N LEU A 96 -20.92 11.68 26.15
CA LEU A 96 -20.54 12.57 27.26
C LEU A 96 -21.16 13.96 27.11
N ILE A 97 -21.07 14.57 25.93
CA ILE A 97 -21.69 15.87 25.62
C ILE A 97 -23.21 15.79 25.77
N LYS A 98 -23.87 14.72 25.30
CA LYS A 98 -25.32 14.54 25.48
C LYS A 98 -25.69 14.32 26.94
N SER A 99 -24.89 13.61 27.72
CA SER A 99 -25.13 13.46 29.16
C SER A 99 -24.92 14.77 29.93
N LEU A 100 -23.99 15.61 29.50
CA LEU A 100 -23.78 16.95 30.04
C LEU A 100 -24.93 17.89 29.62
N LEU A 101 -25.35 17.83 28.35
CA LEU A 101 -26.49 18.57 27.83
C LEU A 101 -27.78 18.19 28.55
N LEU A 102 -28.05 16.91 28.81
CA LEU A 102 -29.25 16.48 29.56
C LEU A 102 -29.27 17.03 31.00
N GLU A 103 -28.11 17.13 31.67
CA GLU A 103 -28.05 17.75 33.01
C GLU A 103 -28.13 19.29 32.93
N LEU A 104 -27.55 19.91 31.90
CA LEU A 104 -27.69 21.34 31.64
C LEU A 104 -29.12 21.71 31.18
N GLU A 105 -29.80 20.86 30.44
CA GLU A 105 -31.20 20.96 30.01
C GLU A 105 -32.10 20.84 31.24
N ARG A 106 -31.88 19.84 32.10
CA ARG A 106 -32.55 19.74 33.41
C ARG A 106 -32.35 20.99 34.28
N LEU A 107 -31.14 21.54 34.34
CA LEU A 107 -30.84 22.79 35.05
C LEU A 107 -31.42 24.03 34.35
N THR A 108 -31.55 23.99 33.03
CA THR A 108 -32.11 25.08 32.21
C THR A 108 -33.63 25.07 32.27
N ASP A 109 -34.30 23.93 32.36
CA ASP A 109 -35.74 23.82 32.67
C ASP A 109 -36.03 24.34 34.08
N GLU A 110 -35.16 23.98 35.04
CA GLU A 110 -35.23 24.44 36.44
C GLU A 110 -34.98 25.97 36.54
N ALA A 111 -34.13 26.53 35.67
CA ALA A 111 -33.94 27.97 35.53
C ALA A 111 -35.00 28.65 34.65
N ALA A 112 -35.58 27.98 33.65
CA ALA A 112 -36.61 28.50 32.76
C ALA A 112 -37.94 28.58 33.49
N LEU A 113 -38.27 27.64 34.38
CA LEU A 113 -39.35 27.83 35.36
C LEU A 113 -39.16 29.11 36.20
N ALA A 114 -37.93 29.58 36.39
CA ALA A 114 -37.60 30.84 37.07
C ALA A 114 -37.41 32.05 36.12
N ILE A 115 -37.40 31.87 34.78
CA ILE A 115 -37.10 32.92 33.77
C ILE A 115 -38.24 33.12 32.75
N GLU A 116 -39.04 32.10 32.46
CA GLU A 116 -40.42 32.24 31.94
C GLU A 116 -41.32 32.94 32.97
N THR A 117 -40.95 32.84 34.25
CA THR A 117 -41.42 33.73 35.33
C THR A 117 -40.92 35.19 35.17
N ALA A 118 -40.15 35.54 34.12
CA ALA A 118 -39.54 36.86 33.92
C ALA A 118 -39.63 37.49 32.50
N THR A 119 -39.39 36.74 31.41
CA THR A 119 -39.40 37.22 29.98
C THR A 119 -39.60 36.05 29.01
N GLU A 120 -40.27 36.05 27.85
CA GLU A 120 -40.87 37.06 26.92
C GLU A 120 -40.05 37.56 25.69
N LEU A 121 -38.73 37.33 25.55
CA LEU A 121 -37.91 38.14 24.61
C LEU A 121 -36.93 37.41 23.63
N SER A 122 -37.49 36.87 22.53
CA SER A 122 -36.96 36.77 21.12
C SER A 122 -35.68 35.99 20.71
N ASP A 123 -35.81 35.18 19.62
CA ASP A 123 -34.80 34.37 18.86
C ASP A 123 -34.02 35.17 17.74
N ASP A 124 -33.16 34.66 16.82
CA ASP A 124 -32.74 33.29 16.38
C ASP A 124 -31.35 33.23 15.63
N LEU A 125 -30.97 32.06 15.05
CA LEU A 125 -29.69 31.55 14.47
C LEU A 125 -29.34 32.02 12.99
N VAL A 126 -28.42 31.49 12.15
CA VAL A 126 -27.71 30.18 11.97
C VAL A 126 -26.35 30.26 11.16
N THR A 127 -25.93 29.23 10.38
CA THR A 127 -24.53 28.89 9.92
C THR A 127 -24.38 28.51 8.42
N CYS A 128 -23.15 28.15 7.92
CA CYS A 128 -22.77 26.93 7.11
C CYS A 128 -21.52 27.03 6.15
N ASP A 129 -20.55 26.09 6.29
CA ASP A 129 -19.97 25.03 5.36
C ASP A 129 -19.54 25.33 3.86
N GLU A 130 -18.78 24.54 3.04
CA GLU A 130 -18.10 23.19 3.06
C GLU A 130 -17.07 22.94 1.87
N GLU A 131 -16.36 21.76 1.79
CA GLU A 131 -15.72 21.03 0.60
C GLU A 131 -14.57 21.69 -0.26
N ASN A 132 -13.67 21.08 -1.11
CA ASN A 132 -12.97 19.76 -1.34
C ASN A 132 -11.68 20.00 -2.26
N THR A 133 -11.00 19.21 -3.16
CA THR A 133 -11.09 17.88 -3.88
C THR A 133 -9.68 17.34 -4.37
N THR A 134 -9.57 16.27 -5.22
CA THR A 134 -8.50 15.22 -5.13
C THR A 134 -7.88 14.60 -6.46
N LEU A 135 -6.54 14.70 -6.70
CA LEU A 135 -5.51 13.65 -7.11
C LEU A 135 -5.55 12.77 -8.43
N PRO A 136 -4.41 12.36 -9.13
CA PRO A 136 -3.94 10.91 -9.33
C PRO A 136 -2.45 10.52 -9.80
N PHE A 137 -2.04 9.21 -9.81
CA PHE A 137 -0.62 8.65 -9.81
C PHE A 137 -0.18 7.40 -10.74
N PRO A 138 1.06 6.75 -10.65
CA PRO A 138 1.67 5.78 -11.63
C PRO A 138 2.19 4.31 -11.25
N GLN A 139 3.52 3.98 -11.18
CA GLN A 139 4.18 2.80 -11.88
C GLN A 139 4.97 1.68 -11.08
N VAL A 140 5.89 0.90 -11.72
CA VAL A 140 6.32 -0.47 -11.30
C VAL A 140 7.48 -0.58 -10.29
N THR A 141 8.67 0.02 -10.52
CA THR A 141 9.72 0.03 -9.48
C THR A 141 9.21 0.70 -8.20
N GLU A 142 8.26 1.62 -8.41
CA GLU A 142 7.49 2.31 -7.41
C GLU A 142 6.71 1.33 -6.51
N TYR A 143 6.19 0.18 -6.96
CA TYR A 143 5.55 -0.82 -6.07
C TYR A 143 6.43 -1.19 -4.86
N ALA A 144 7.70 -1.53 -5.12
CA ALA A 144 8.62 -1.95 -4.05
C ALA A 144 9.02 -0.78 -3.15
N THR A 145 9.27 0.40 -3.74
CA THR A 145 9.50 1.64 -3.00
C THR A 145 8.28 2.01 -2.15
N LEU A 146 7.07 1.85 -2.67
CA LEU A 146 5.81 2.18 -2.03
C LEU A 146 5.49 1.25 -0.89
N ILE A 147 5.72 -0.07 -1.00
CA ILE A 147 5.61 -0.97 0.16
C ILE A 147 6.50 -0.46 1.30
N VAL A 148 7.77 -0.16 1.02
CA VAL A 148 8.73 0.28 2.05
C VAL A 148 8.35 1.64 2.63
N VAL A 149 7.95 2.59 1.80
CA VAL A 149 7.63 3.96 2.21
C VAL A 149 6.26 4.04 2.89
N VAL A 150 5.19 3.46 2.32
CA VAL A 150 3.86 3.36 2.96
C VAL A 150 3.93 2.59 4.27
N TYR A 151 4.65 1.47 4.34
CA TYR A 151 4.87 0.76 5.60
C TYR A 151 5.54 1.68 6.65
N SER A 152 6.53 2.49 6.24
CA SER A 152 7.22 3.42 7.14
C SER A 152 6.32 4.56 7.61
N MET A 153 5.55 5.17 6.71
CA MET A 153 4.55 6.20 6.96
C MET A 153 3.48 5.72 7.95
N VAL A 154 2.81 4.61 7.62
CA VAL A 154 1.73 4.02 8.43
C VAL A 154 2.26 3.57 9.80
N LYS A 155 3.47 3.01 9.87
CA LYS A 155 4.13 2.64 11.14
C LYS A 155 4.44 3.85 12.02
N GLN A 156 4.89 4.96 11.45
CA GLN A 156 5.12 6.21 12.19
C GLN A 156 3.80 6.82 12.67
N ASN A 157 2.76 6.83 11.82
CA ASN A 157 1.43 7.31 12.17
C ASN A 157 0.81 6.48 13.31
N TYR A 158 0.87 5.15 13.22
CA TYR A 158 0.44 4.24 14.29
C TYR A 158 1.24 4.46 15.58
N ALA A 159 2.57 4.61 15.50
CA ALA A 159 3.41 4.88 16.67
C ALA A 159 3.20 6.28 17.29
N MET A 160 2.54 7.20 16.58
CA MET A 160 2.01 8.44 17.14
C MET A 160 0.64 8.21 17.78
N GLN A 161 -0.31 7.62 17.05
CA GLN A 161 -1.66 7.28 17.54
C GLN A 161 -1.61 6.48 18.85
N GLU A 162 -0.76 5.46 18.93
CA GLU A 162 -0.57 4.63 20.13
C GLU A 162 -0.10 5.45 21.35
N LYS A 163 0.76 6.46 21.15
CA LYS A 163 1.19 7.37 22.23
C LYS A 163 0.05 8.26 22.70
N ILE A 164 -0.77 8.78 21.78
CA ILE A 164 -1.87 9.67 22.17
C ILE A 164 -2.97 8.88 22.88
N VAL A 165 -3.32 7.66 22.41
CA VAL A 165 -4.21 6.73 23.13
C VAL A 165 -3.72 6.47 24.55
N LYS A 166 -2.41 6.24 24.74
CA LYS A 166 -1.78 6.06 26.06
C LYS A 166 -1.76 7.32 26.94
N SER A 167 -1.98 8.51 26.36
CA SER A 167 -2.06 9.78 27.09
C SER A 167 -3.50 10.17 27.49
N LEU A 168 -4.51 9.64 26.80
CA LEU A 168 -5.91 9.84 27.13
C LEU A 168 -6.30 9.10 28.42
N SER A 169 -7.26 9.66 29.15
CA SER A 169 -7.81 9.05 30.35
C SER A 169 -9.28 9.40 30.52
N LEU A 170 -9.96 8.75 31.49
CA LEU A 170 -11.32 9.10 31.91
C LEU A 170 -11.43 10.52 32.54
N LYS A 171 -10.35 11.29 32.58
CA LYS A 171 -10.30 12.69 33.03
C LYS A 171 -9.98 13.69 31.91
N SER A 172 -9.73 13.22 30.68
CA SER A 172 -9.48 14.10 29.54
C SER A 172 -10.74 14.92 29.22
N SER A 173 -10.55 16.23 29.06
CA SER A 173 -11.60 17.19 28.76
C SER A 173 -12.11 17.07 27.31
N SER A 174 -13.28 17.65 27.01
CA SER A 174 -13.83 17.65 25.65
C SER A 174 -12.84 18.27 24.65
N GLY A 175 -12.23 19.42 24.99
CA GLY A 175 -11.23 20.07 24.14
C GLY A 175 -9.97 19.23 23.88
N GLU A 176 -9.51 18.42 24.84
CA GLU A 176 -8.42 17.46 24.61
C GLU A 176 -8.85 16.31 23.69
N LEU A 177 -10.09 15.83 23.83
CA LEU A 177 -10.66 14.76 23.01
C LEU A 177 -10.97 15.23 21.57
N GLU A 178 -11.37 16.49 21.40
CA GLU A 178 -11.54 17.18 20.12
C GLU A 178 -10.20 17.41 19.43
N THR A 179 -9.21 17.94 20.16
CA THR A 179 -7.82 18.11 19.68
C THR A 179 -7.22 16.77 19.25
N TYR A 180 -7.49 15.71 19.99
CA TYR A 180 -7.11 14.34 19.63
C TYR A 180 -7.82 13.82 18.38
N THR A 181 -9.14 14.01 18.26
CA THR A 181 -9.92 13.59 17.09
C THR A 181 -9.45 14.30 15.82
N LEU A 182 -9.13 15.59 15.92
CA LEU A 182 -8.47 16.36 14.86
C LEU A 182 -7.08 15.80 14.54
N MET A 183 -6.22 15.62 15.54
CA MET A 183 -4.84 15.12 15.37
C MET A 183 -4.76 13.69 14.82
N TRP A 184 -5.74 12.84 15.12
CA TRP A 184 -5.87 11.51 14.51
C TRP A 184 -6.28 11.61 13.04
N SER A 185 -7.17 12.54 12.70
CA SER A 185 -7.63 12.77 11.32
C SER A 185 -6.55 13.40 10.44
N LEU A 186 -5.63 14.18 11.01
CA LEU A 186 -4.53 14.84 10.30
C LEU A 186 -3.43 13.90 9.78
N CYS A 187 -3.35 12.66 10.27
CA CYS A 187 -2.40 11.61 9.83
C CYS A 187 -0.99 12.13 9.39
N PRO A 188 -0.27 12.91 10.20
CA PRO A 188 0.83 13.79 9.75
C PRO A 188 2.09 13.08 9.22
N PHE A 189 2.18 11.75 9.33
CA PHE A 189 3.24 10.92 8.74
C PHE A 189 2.80 10.23 7.44
N VAL A 190 1.57 10.48 6.99
CA VAL A 190 0.94 9.86 5.84
C VAL A 190 0.81 10.91 4.74
N GLU A 191 1.89 11.08 3.97
CA GLU A 191 1.85 11.83 2.72
C GLU A 191 0.76 11.27 1.79
N ASP A 192 -0.30 12.05 1.63
CA ASP A 192 -1.34 11.90 0.63
C ASP A 192 -0.74 11.63 -0.76
N GLU A 193 0.23 12.48 -1.14
CA GLU A 193 0.99 12.40 -2.38
C GLU A 193 2.15 11.36 -2.33
N ILE A 194 2.00 10.35 -1.45
CA ILE A 194 2.53 9.00 -1.63
C ILE A 194 1.44 7.91 -1.50
N MET A 195 0.50 8.01 -0.56
CA MET A 195 -0.55 6.99 -0.33
C MET A 195 -1.38 6.70 -1.57
N LYS A 196 -1.87 7.73 -2.24
CA LYS A 196 -2.76 7.54 -3.40
C LYS A 196 -1.97 7.03 -4.63
N ARG A 197 -0.62 6.93 -4.55
CA ARG A 197 0.28 6.26 -5.50
C ARG A 197 0.10 4.76 -5.40
N ALA A 198 0.13 4.27 -4.16
CA ALA A 198 -0.08 2.87 -3.86
C ALA A 198 -1.51 2.43 -4.26
N TRP A 199 -2.51 3.32 -4.21
CA TRP A 199 -3.85 3.03 -4.74
C TRP A 199 -3.93 2.96 -6.27
N LYS A 200 -3.29 3.88 -7.00
CA LYS A 200 -3.16 3.82 -8.47
C LYS A 200 -2.29 2.67 -8.98
N CYS A 201 -1.60 1.99 -8.07
CA CYS A 201 -0.90 0.74 -8.28
C CYS A 201 -1.83 -0.50 -8.11
N VAL A 202 -3.02 -0.37 -7.52
CA VAL A 202 -3.99 -1.48 -7.35
C VAL A 202 -4.95 -1.61 -8.54
N TYR A 203 -5.32 -0.48 -9.18
CA TYR A 203 -6.37 -0.36 -10.19
C TYR A 203 -5.83 0.02 -11.59
#